data_AF-A0A1I7RQK8-F1
#
_entry.id   AF-A0A1I7RQK8-F1
#
_cell.length_a   1.000
_cell.length_b   1.000
_cell.length_c   1.000
_cell.angle_alpha   90.00
_cell.angle_beta   90.00
_cell.angle_gamma   90.00
#
_symmetry.space_group_name_H-M   'P 1'
#
loop_
_entity.id
_entity.type
_entity.pdbx_description
1 polymer ?
#
loop_
_entity_poly.entity_id
_entity_poly.type
_entity_poly.pdbx_seq_one_letter_code
_entity_poly.pdbx_strand_id
1 'polypeptide(L)'
;MQNKYLTLFLGVALGLTMIIVTLVIIILYSEKQLADAWAALPTTSRPAFQATVSNGTYSVPFVMISDQDKRSKIQKGLYVAPSVRGYLNYNLELSKFHVNYDSVYNYTSNYGFADKGMELSDLKYYKGYLIAPDDKTGILFKMTGTKAIPWVINADGDGESDMSFKAEWITEKDDLLYVGSHGTEQVMRRNETIMDENRMWIKTVNSQGHVEHQNWKNNYMALRDAVNVTFPGYIAHEGCQWSKLHKKWFFLPRRLSHEVFNPFQDGFRSTNVLMIAEEDFSQIEVIEIGAVVPERGYSAFQFVPDTNDTIIFALKTVEAQGMPLETYASVFDIKGNILLPDVVVPFAYKLEGVEFFDFTQQDWL
;
A
#
# COMPACT_ATOMS: atom_id res chain seq x y z
N MET A 1 -54.76 21.70 43.07
CA MET A 1 -54.16 20.72 42.11
C MET A 1 -53.08 21.33 41.23
N GLN A 2 -53.20 22.57 40.73
CA GLN A 2 -52.22 23.22 39.83
C GLN A 2 -50.76 23.29 40.35
N ASN A 3 -50.53 23.58 41.63
CA ASN A 3 -49.15 23.72 42.15
C ASN A 3 -48.33 22.43 42.12
N LYS A 4 -48.96 21.25 42.29
CA LYS A 4 -48.22 19.96 42.28
C LYS A 4 -47.70 19.59 40.89
N TYR A 5 -48.44 19.94 39.84
CA TYR A 5 -48.03 19.69 38.46
C TYR A 5 -46.91 20.62 38.01
N LEU A 6 -46.91 21.88 38.47
CA LEU A 6 -45.84 22.83 38.17
C LEU A 6 -44.50 22.42 38.80
N THR A 7 -44.52 21.98 40.06
CA THR A 7 -43.31 21.47 40.75
C THR A 7 -42.79 20.18 40.11
N LEU A 8 -43.68 19.28 39.70
CA LEU A 8 -43.31 18.05 38.97
C LEU A 8 -42.69 18.37 37.61
N PHE A 9 -43.27 19.31 36.85
CA PHE A 9 -42.78 19.73 35.53
C PHE A 9 -41.40 20.41 35.62
N LEU A 10 -41.21 21.31 36.58
CA LEU A 10 -39.91 21.95 36.84
C LEU A 10 -38.84 20.92 37.26
N GLY A 11 -39.19 19.95 38.10
CA GLY A 11 -38.28 18.87 38.50
C GLY A 11 -37.86 17.98 37.33
N VAL A 12 -38.79 17.63 36.44
CA VAL A 12 -38.50 16.86 35.22
C VAL A 12 -37.65 17.66 34.23
N ALA A 13 -37.94 18.93 34.03
CA ALA A 13 -37.16 19.81 33.14
C ALA A 13 -35.71 20.01 33.65
N LEU A 14 -35.52 20.19 34.95
CA LEU A 14 -34.20 20.28 35.58
C LEU A 14 -33.43 18.95 35.46
N GLY A 15 -34.12 17.82 35.67
CA GLY A 15 -33.54 16.48 35.50
C GLY A 15 -33.07 16.22 34.07
N LEU A 16 -33.90 16.53 33.08
CA LEU A 16 -33.56 16.42 31.65
C LEU A 16 -32.38 17.32 31.28
N THR A 17 -32.36 18.56 31.79
CA THR A 17 -31.25 19.50 31.54
C THR A 17 -29.94 18.97 32.11
N MET A 18 -29.95 18.42 33.33
CA MET A 18 -28.75 17.81 33.92
C MET A 18 -28.27 16.58 33.14
N ILE A 19 -29.18 15.74 32.64
CA ILE A 19 -28.83 14.59 31.80
C ILE A 19 -28.16 15.05 30.51
N ILE A 20 -28.73 16.07 29.83
CA ILE A 20 -28.14 16.62 28.60
C ILE A 20 -26.77 17.22 28.86
N VAL A 21 -26.61 18.01 29.92
CA VAL A 21 -25.30 18.60 30.29
C VAL A 21 -24.27 17.50 30.59
N THR A 22 -24.68 16.45 31.30
CA THR A 22 -23.80 15.32 31.62
C THR A 22 -23.38 14.56 30.36
N LEU A 23 -24.32 14.30 29.44
CA LEU A 23 -24.04 13.69 28.14
C LEU A 23 -23.07 14.54 27.31
N VAL A 24 -23.29 15.85 27.24
CA VAL A 24 -22.39 16.77 26.52
C VAL A 24 -20.99 16.76 27.13
N ILE A 25 -20.86 16.78 28.46
CA ILE A 25 -19.56 16.71 29.14
C ILE A 25 -18.87 15.37 28.84
N ILE A 26 -19.59 14.25 28.86
CA ILE A 26 -19.05 12.93 28.53
C ILE A 26 -18.56 12.89 27.08
N ILE A 27 -19.36 13.41 26.14
CA ILE A 27 -18.99 13.48 24.71
C ILE A 27 -17.70 14.31 24.56
N LEU A 28 -17.67 15.53 25.08
CA LEU A 28 -16.51 16.42 24.98
C LEU A 28 -15.25 15.83 25.64
N TYR A 29 -15.41 15.17 26.79
CA TYR A 29 -14.31 14.52 27.48
C TYR A 29 -13.79 13.29 26.69
N SER A 30 -14.69 12.51 26.09
CA SER A 30 -14.33 11.38 25.24
C SER A 30 -13.63 11.81 23.95
N GLU A 31 -14.11 12.86 23.28
CA GLU A 31 -13.47 13.45 22.11
C GLU A 31 -12.06 13.95 22.44
N LYS A 32 -11.90 14.60 23.60
CA LYS A 32 -10.59 15.05 24.07
C LYS A 32 -9.66 13.88 24.37
N GLN A 33 -10.11 12.84 25.07
CA GLN A 33 -9.26 11.67 25.33
C GLN A 33 -8.85 10.95 24.05
N LEU A 34 -9.76 10.85 23.08
CA LEU A 34 -9.43 10.35 21.75
C LEU A 34 -8.36 11.24 21.11
N ALA A 35 -8.58 12.54 21.04
CA ALA A 35 -7.63 13.49 20.46
C ALA A 35 -6.23 13.41 21.13
N ASP A 36 -6.17 13.30 22.46
CA ASP A 36 -4.92 13.19 23.22
C ASP A 36 -4.20 11.85 22.95
N ALA A 37 -4.94 10.74 22.84
CA ALA A 37 -4.37 9.44 22.47
C ALA A 37 -3.82 9.41 21.04
N TRP A 38 -4.47 10.13 20.10
CA TRP A 38 -4.00 10.29 18.72
C TRP A 38 -2.81 11.25 18.61
N ALA A 39 -2.77 12.31 19.43
CA ALA A 39 -1.63 13.23 19.51
C ALA A 39 -0.36 12.57 20.08
N ALA A 40 -0.52 11.44 20.80
CA ALA A 40 0.59 10.65 21.30
C ALA A 40 1.22 9.72 20.24
N LEU A 41 0.63 9.59 19.04
CA LEU A 41 1.25 8.84 17.95
C LEU A 41 2.50 9.56 17.43
N PRO A 42 3.50 8.83 16.92
CA PRO A 42 4.67 9.44 16.28
C PRO A 42 4.22 10.43 15.20
N THR A 43 4.64 11.68 15.34
CA THR A 43 4.34 12.76 14.38
C THR A 43 5.24 12.71 13.15
N THR A 44 6.23 11.83 13.12
CA THR A 44 7.17 11.71 12.02
C THR A 44 6.57 10.86 10.89
N SER A 45 6.46 11.43 9.69
CA SER A 45 6.17 10.69 8.45
C SER A 45 7.39 9.91 7.95
N ARG A 46 8.57 10.11 8.55
CA ARG A 46 9.77 9.34 8.21
C ARG A 46 9.60 7.92 8.73
N PRO A 47 9.87 6.89 7.90
CA PRO A 47 9.84 5.52 8.36
C PRO A 47 10.73 5.32 9.58
N ALA A 48 10.26 4.54 10.55
CA ALA A 48 10.99 4.30 11.80
C ALA A 48 12.17 3.36 11.53
N PHE A 49 13.33 3.93 11.18
CA PHE A 49 14.57 3.19 11.07
C PHE A 49 15.79 3.96 11.57
N GLN A 50 16.84 3.23 11.93
CA GLN A 50 18.17 3.77 12.18
C GLN A 50 19.14 3.23 11.13
N ALA A 51 19.64 4.12 10.27
CA ALA A 51 20.70 3.77 9.33
C ALA A 51 22.04 3.69 10.07
N THR A 52 22.85 2.69 9.78
CA THR A 52 24.24 2.64 10.24
C THR A 52 25.17 3.10 9.13
N VAL A 53 26.26 3.77 9.48
CA VAL A 53 27.23 4.28 8.50
C VAL A 53 28.62 3.81 8.90
N SER A 54 29.32 3.15 7.98
CA SER A 54 30.70 2.70 8.18
C SER A 54 31.49 2.89 6.89
N ASN A 55 32.60 3.63 6.95
CA ASN A 55 33.46 3.95 5.80
C ASN A 55 32.67 4.47 4.58
N GLY A 56 31.71 5.37 4.80
CA GLY A 56 30.86 5.95 3.76
C GLY A 56 29.79 5.00 3.18
N THR A 57 29.68 3.78 3.69
CA THR A 57 28.61 2.84 3.34
C THR A 57 27.48 2.97 4.34
N TYR A 58 26.30 3.31 3.86
CA TYR A 58 25.04 3.30 4.59
C TYR A 58 24.46 1.89 4.58
N SER A 59 23.88 1.47 5.70
CA SER A 59 23.09 0.26 5.83
C SER A 59 21.73 0.62 6.39
N VAL A 60 20.67 0.37 5.61
CA VAL A 60 19.30 0.75 5.96
C VAL A 60 18.44 -0.51 6.03
N PRO A 61 17.78 -0.80 7.17
CA PRO A 61 16.94 -1.98 7.28
C PRO A 61 15.65 -1.80 6.48
N PHE A 62 15.18 -2.88 5.88
CA PHE A 62 13.89 -2.96 5.21
C PHE A 62 13.12 -4.21 5.61
N VAL A 63 11.82 -4.15 5.38
CA VAL A 63 10.88 -5.27 5.47
C VAL A 63 10.20 -5.42 4.12
N MET A 64 10.12 -6.64 3.63
CA MET A 64 9.29 -7.02 2.50
C MET A 64 8.14 -7.89 2.99
N ILE A 65 6.95 -7.73 2.43
CA ILE A 65 5.77 -8.53 2.75
C ILE A 65 5.30 -9.32 1.53
N SER A 66 4.71 -10.49 1.76
CA SER A 66 4.31 -11.39 0.69
C SER A 66 2.80 -11.52 0.55
N ASP A 67 2.38 -11.67 -0.71
CA ASP A 67 1.09 -12.22 -1.10
C ASP A 67 1.34 -13.66 -1.59
N GLN A 68 0.86 -14.68 -0.87
CA GLN A 68 1.04 -16.07 -1.29
C GLN A 68 -0.15 -16.64 -2.09
N ASP A 69 -1.04 -15.77 -2.55
CA ASP A 69 -2.32 -16.12 -3.12
C ASP A 69 -3.05 -17.11 -2.18
N LYS A 70 -3.68 -18.13 -2.76
CA LYS A 70 -4.33 -19.23 -2.05
C LYS A 70 -3.39 -20.01 -1.11
N ARG A 71 -2.05 -19.89 -1.24
CA ARG A 71 -1.10 -20.56 -0.33
C ARG A 71 -0.95 -19.83 1.00
N SER A 72 -1.52 -18.64 1.16
CA SER A 72 -1.60 -17.97 2.47
C SER A 72 -2.44 -18.77 3.47
N LYS A 73 -3.40 -19.57 3.01
CA LYS A 73 -4.28 -20.35 3.88
C LYS A 73 -3.56 -21.57 4.46
N ILE A 74 -3.33 -21.57 5.77
CA ILE A 74 -2.80 -22.72 6.51
C ILE A 74 -3.95 -23.69 6.84
N GLN A 75 -5.04 -23.14 7.39
CA GLN A 75 -6.26 -23.89 7.71
C GLN A 75 -7.47 -22.95 7.66
N LYS A 76 -8.68 -23.48 7.81
CA LYS A 76 -9.89 -22.66 7.80
C LYS A 76 -9.80 -21.56 8.88
N GLY A 77 -9.92 -20.31 8.45
CA GLY A 77 -9.85 -19.14 9.34
C GLY A 77 -8.47 -18.89 9.94
N LEU A 78 -7.39 -19.34 9.30
CA LEU A 78 -6.02 -18.98 9.66
C LEU A 78 -5.17 -18.84 8.40
N TYR A 79 -4.67 -17.63 8.18
CA TYR A 79 -3.86 -17.24 7.04
C TYR A 79 -2.51 -16.70 7.49
N VAL A 80 -1.51 -16.83 6.64
CA VAL A 80 -0.13 -16.42 6.87
C VAL A 80 0.42 -15.62 5.71
N ALA A 81 1.16 -14.56 6.03
CA ALA A 81 2.02 -13.87 5.08
C ALA A 81 3.48 -13.95 5.60
N PRO A 82 4.34 -14.73 4.93
CA PRO A 82 5.77 -14.61 5.10
C PRO A 82 6.25 -13.19 4.81
N SER A 83 7.28 -12.77 5.53
CA SER A 83 7.92 -11.46 5.41
C SER A 83 9.43 -11.66 5.45
N VAL A 84 10.15 -10.91 4.61
CA VAL A 84 11.61 -10.97 4.50
C VAL A 84 12.19 -9.68 5.07
N ARG A 85 13.14 -9.81 5.99
CA ARG A 85 13.87 -8.69 6.59
C ARG A 85 15.27 -8.65 6.03
N GLY A 86 15.80 -7.45 5.83
CA GLY A 86 17.13 -7.30 5.26
C GLY A 86 17.65 -5.88 5.34
N TYR A 87 18.77 -5.65 4.68
CA TYR A 87 19.45 -4.37 4.66
C TYR A 87 19.80 -4.00 3.23
N LEU A 88 19.47 -2.77 2.84
CA LEU A 88 20.04 -2.15 1.66
C LEU A 88 21.33 -1.45 2.09
N ASN A 89 22.45 -1.94 1.56
CA ASN A 89 23.77 -1.38 1.78
C ASN A 89 24.18 -0.55 0.57
N TYR A 90 24.53 0.71 0.76
CA TYR A 90 24.91 1.57 -0.36
C TYR A 90 25.98 2.60 -0.02
N ASN A 91 26.79 2.93 -1.02
CA ASN A 91 27.73 4.04 -1.01
C ASN A 91 27.50 4.87 -2.28
N LEU A 92 27.00 6.09 -2.09
CA LEU A 92 26.63 6.98 -3.19
C LEU A 92 27.84 7.47 -3.98
N GLU A 93 28.95 7.77 -3.31
CA GLU A 93 30.19 8.24 -3.96
C GLU A 93 30.78 7.19 -4.90
N LEU A 94 30.70 5.91 -4.50
CA LEU A 94 31.19 4.78 -5.29
C LEU A 94 30.13 4.21 -6.24
N SER A 95 28.89 4.70 -6.18
CA SER A 95 27.75 4.11 -6.89
C SER A 95 27.62 2.60 -6.68
N LYS A 96 27.82 2.15 -5.42
CA LYS A 96 27.76 0.73 -5.05
C LYS A 96 26.52 0.46 -4.22
N PHE A 97 25.74 -0.55 -4.63
CA PHE A 97 24.55 -1.00 -3.94
C PHE A 97 24.60 -2.51 -3.76
N HIS A 98 24.14 -2.99 -2.61
CA HIS A 98 24.08 -4.41 -2.28
C HIS A 98 22.89 -4.66 -1.35
N VAL A 99 22.20 -5.77 -1.57
CA VAL A 99 21.05 -6.17 -0.77
C VAL A 99 21.44 -7.42 0.02
N ASN A 100 21.25 -7.36 1.34
CA ASN A 100 21.51 -8.47 2.25
C ASN A 100 20.19 -8.86 2.90
N TYR A 101 19.97 -10.16 3.05
CA TYR A 101 18.77 -10.70 3.70
C TYR A 101 19.17 -11.26 5.05
N ASP A 102 18.42 -10.87 6.08
CA ASP A 102 18.70 -11.20 7.48
C ASP A 102 17.88 -12.40 7.93
N SER A 103 16.56 -12.28 7.84
CA SER A 103 15.63 -13.27 8.40
C SER A 103 14.30 -13.30 7.67
N VAL A 104 13.60 -14.42 7.83
CA VAL A 104 12.20 -14.58 7.41
C VAL A 104 11.34 -14.68 8.66
N TYR A 105 10.18 -14.05 8.62
CA TYR A 105 9.23 -14.06 9.71
C TYR A 105 7.80 -14.07 9.20
N ASN A 106 6.87 -14.64 9.96
CA ASN A 106 5.48 -14.81 9.52
C ASN A 106 4.53 -13.91 10.30
N TYR A 107 3.69 -13.19 9.56
CA TYR A 107 2.50 -12.56 10.11
C TYR A 107 1.29 -13.45 9.92
N THR A 108 0.40 -13.47 10.91
CA THR A 108 -0.82 -14.31 10.88
C THR A 108 -2.07 -13.50 11.18
N SER A 109 -3.18 -13.92 10.56
CA SER A 109 -4.52 -13.38 10.81
C SER A 109 -5.56 -14.48 10.69
N ASN A 110 -6.67 -14.31 11.41
CA ASN A 110 -7.85 -15.16 11.30
C ASN A 110 -8.92 -14.56 10.37
N TYR A 111 -8.71 -13.33 9.89
CA TYR A 111 -9.63 -12.66 8.97
C TYR A 111 -9.43 -13.19 7.55
N GLY A 112 -10.55 -13.42 6.88
CA GLY A 112 -10.58 -13.81 5.48
C GLY A 112 -11.96 -13.59 4.88
N PHE A 113 -11.99 -13.40 3.56
CA PHE A 113 -13.17 -13.23 2.74
C PHE A 113 -13.19 -14.32 1.68
N ALA A 114 -14.31 -15.02 1.53
CA ALA A 114 -14.45 -16.15 0.61
C ALA A 114 -13.29 -17.18 0.70
N ASP A 115 -12.88 -17.51 1.94
CA ASP A 115 -11.81 -18.49 2.23
C ASP A 115 -10.40 -18.08 1.78
N LYS A 116 -10.17 -16.77 1.64
CA LYS A 116 -8.89 -16.14 1.32
C LYS A 116 -8.59 -14.99 2.28
N GLY A 117 -7.33 -14.72 2.54
CA GLY A 117 -6.89 -13.62 3.39
C GLY A 117 -5.38 -13.60 3.52
N MET A 118 -4.81 -12.50 4.03
CA MET A 118 -3.37 -12.29 4.06
C MET A 118 -2.71 -12.42 2.67
N GLU A 119 -3.44 -12.05 1.62
CA GLU A 119 -2.89 -11.80 0.28
C GLU A 119 -2.45 -10.32 0.28
N LEU A 120 -1.29 -10.06 0.93
CA LEU A 120 -0.84 -8.71 1.29
C LEU A 120 -0.06 -8.04 0.15
N SER A 121 -0.67 -7.01 -0.45
CA SER A 121 -0.26 -6.50 -1.77
C SER A 121 0.57 -5.21 -1.76
N ASP A 122 0.90 -4.64 -0.59
CA ASP A 122 1.94 -3.60 -0.44
C ASP A 122 2.32 -3.41 1.05
N LEU A 123 3.24 -2.49 1.36
CA LEU A 123 3.68 -2.18 2.72
C LEU A 123 4.08 -0.69 2.84
N LYS A 124 3.52 0.00 3.84
CA LYS A 124 3.88 1.39 4.13
C LYS A 124 3.99 1.66 5.62
N TYR A 125 5.00 2.42 6.03
CA TYR A 125 5.06 2.97 7.38
C TYR A 125 4.11 4.16 7.48
N TYR A 126 3.22 4.15 8.47
CA TYR A 126 2.28 5.22 8.70
C TYR A 126 1.94 5.34 10.18
N LYS A 127 2.18 6.54 10.74
CA LYS A 127 1.85 6.92 12.12
C LYS A 127 2.28 5.88 13.17
N GLY A 128 3.51 5.39 13.04
CA GLY A 128 4.09 4.43 13.99
C GLY A 128 3.90 2.96 13.63
N TYR A 129 3.14 2.62 12.60
CA TYR A 129 2.87 1.22 12.24
C TYR A 129 3.31 0.91 10.82
N LEU A 130 3.75 -0.31 10.58
CA LEU A 130 3.71 -0.88 9.23
C LEU A 130 2.26 -1.23 8.91
N ILE A 131 1.77 -0.73 7.78
CA ILE A 131 0.43 -0.96 7.26
C ILE A 131 0.52 -1.77 5.99
N ALA A 132 -0.21 -2.89 5.93
CA ALA A 132 -0.30 -3.74 4.75
C ALA A 132 -1.78 -3.92 4.34
N PRO A 133 -2.15 -3.58 3.09
CA PRO A 133 -3.47 -3.91 2.55
C PRO A 133 -3.56 -5.40 2.19
N ASP A 134 -4.70 -6.03 2.48
CA ASP A 134 -5.07 -7.37 1.99
C ASP A 134 -6.07 -7.25 0.85
N ASP A 135 -5.67 -7.65 -0.36
CA ASP A 135 -6.45 -7.45 -1.59
C ASP A 135 -7.71 -8.34 -1.66
N LYS A 136 -7.87 -9.30 -0.75
CA LYS A 136 -9.05 -10.16 -0.67
C LYS A 136 -10.06 -9.69 0.34
N THR A 137 -9.63 -9.17 1.49
CA THR A 137 -10.55 -8.71 2.54
C THR A 137 -10.83 -7.21 2.44
N GLY A 138 -10.01 -6.44 1.75
CA GLY A 138 -10.05 -4.97 1.73
C GLY A 138 -9.58 -4.36 3.05
N ILE A 139 -9.02 -5.16 3.96
CA ILE A 139 -8.56 -4.71 5.28
C ILE A 139 -7.16 -4.13 5.16
N LEU A 140 -6.95 -2.96 5.76
CA LEU A 140 -5.63 -2.44 6.10
C LEU A 140 -5.23 -2.99 7.47
N PHE A 141 -4.15 -3.76 7.50
CA PHE A 141 -3.63 -4.36 8.73
C PHE A 141 -2.50 -3.54 9.31
N LYS A 142 -2.52 -3.33 10.62
CA LYS A 142 -1.36 -2.91 11.42
C LYS A 142 -0.52 -4.15 11.73
N MET A 143 0.73 -4.14 11.30
CA MET A 143 1.66 -5.24 11.52
C MET A 143 2.38 -5.05 12.85
N THR A 144 2.22 -5.99 13.79
CA THR A 144 2.81 -5.93 15.13
C THR A 144 3.13 -7.33 15.63
N GLY A 145 4.29 -7.54 16.24
CA GLY A 145 4.73 -8.87 16.68
C GLY A 145 4.60 -9.91 15.56
N THR A 146 3.84 -10.99 15.79
CA THR A 146 3.53 -12.07 14.81
C THR A 146 2.16 -11.87 14.11
N LYS A 147 1.52 -10.72 14.31
CA LYS A 147 0.10 -10.53 14.03
C LYS A 147 -0.14 -9.39 13.06
N ALA A 148 -1.14 -9.59 12.22
CA ALA A 148 -1.76 -8.55 11.42
C ALA A 148 -3.07 -8.16 12.13
N ILE A 149 -3.11 -6.97 12.72
CA ILE A 149 -4.25 -6.46 13.47
C ILE A 149 -5.13 -5.63 12.53
N PRO A 150 -6.40 -6.01 12.29
CA PRO A 150 -7.26 -5.27 11.37
C PRO A 150 -7.46 -3.85 11.91
N TRP A 151 -7.38 -2.85 11.04
CA TRP A 151 -7.60 -1.47 11.42
C TRP A 151 -8.77 -0.84 10.68
N VAL A 152 -8.75 -0.87 9.34
CA VAL A 152 -9.79 -0.29 8.48
C VAL A 152 -10.17 -1.32 7.43
N ILE A 153 -11.45 -1.42 7.08
CA ILE A 153 -11.94 -2.25 5.98
C ILE A 153 -12.50 -1.36 4.88
N ASN A 154 -12.16 -1.64 3.62
CA ASN A 154 -12.55 -0.86 2.47
C ASN A 154 -13.46 -1.69 1.55
N ALA A 155 -14.68 -1.19 1.34
CA ALA A 155 -15.57 -1.69 0.31
C ALA A 155 -15.08 -1.28 -1.08
N ASP A 156 -15.39 -2.09 -2.08
CA ASP A 156 -14.97 -1.88 -3.47
C ASP A 156 -15.57 -0.60 -4.07
N GLY A 157 -14.92 -0.08 -5.12
CA GLY A 157 -15.41 1.07 -5.88
C GLY A 157 -15.63 2.33 -5.04
N ASP A 158 -16.83 2.90 -5.15
CA ASP A 158 -17.27 4.13 -4.48
C ASP A 158 -17.58 3.97 -2.98
N GLY A 159 -17.47 2.76 -2.45
CA GLY A 159 -17.75 2.46 -1.04
C GLY A 159 -19.14 1.87 -0.77
N GLU A 160 -20.01 1.78 -1.77
CA GLU A 160 -21.37 1.25 -1.62
C GLU A 160 -21.49 -0.23 -2.08
N SER A 161 -20.36 -0.86 -2.40
CA SER A 161 -20.30 -2.27 -2.79
C SER A 161 -20.38 -3.23 -1.59
N ASP A 162 -21.00 -4.40 -1.80
CA ASP A 162 -20.93 -5.53 -0.87
C ASP A 162 -19.67 -6.39 -1.05
N MET A 163 -18.80 -6.02 -1.99
CA MET A 163 -17.52 -6.66 -2.27
C MET A 163 -16.36 -5.90 -1.61
N SER A 164 -15.27 -6.60 -1.34
CA SER A 164 -14.03 -6.03 -0.80
C SER A 164 -13.21 -5.31 -1.86
N PHE A 165 -12.59 -4.19 -1.47
CA PHE A 165 -11.68 -3.44 -2.33
C PHE A 165 -10.39 -4.24 -2.57
N LYS A 166 -10.06 -4.46 -3.84
CA LYS A 166 -8.81 -5.12 -4.24
C LYS A 166 -7.66 -4.10 -4.26
N ALA A 167 -7.04 -3.91 -3.09
CA ALA A 167 -5.93 -2.98 -2.91
C ALA A 167 -4.61 -3.57 -3.41
N GLU A 168 -3.86 -2.79 -4.20
CA GLU A 168 -2.68 -3.21 -4.95
C GLU A 168 -1.44 -2.35 -4.68
N TRP A 169 -1.63 -1.16 -4.13
CA TRP A 169 -0.54 -0.27 -3.76
C TRP A 169 -0.97 0.67 -2.62
N ILE A 170 0.00 1.13 -1.83
CA ILE A 170 -0.21 2.08 -0.75
C ILE A 170 0.90 3.13 -0.66
N THR A 171 0.53 4.38 -0.43
CA THR A 171 1.48 5.48 -0.19
C THR A 171 0.92 6.51 0.79
N GLU A 172 1.75 7.46 1.22
CA GLU A 172 1.37 8.54 2.12
C GLU A 172 1.48 9.89 1.39
N LYS A 173 0.42 10.68 1.43
CA LYS A 173 0.41 12.08 0.96
C LYS A 173 -0.41 12.92 1.92
N ASP A 174 0.16 14.04 2.36
CA ASP A 174 -0.49 15.04 3.23
C ASP A 174 -1.18 14.42 4.46
N ASP A 175 -0.44 13.55 5.17
CA ASP A 175 -0.93 12.84 6.37
C ASP A 175 -2.12 11.90 6.13
N LEU A 176 -2.38 11.51 4.87
CA LEU A 176 -3.36 10.49 4.50
C LEU A 176 -2.65 9.31 3.84
N LEU A 177 -3.09 8.11 4.15
CA LEU A 177 -2.80 6.93 3.35
C LEU A 177 -3.65 6.96 2.08
N TYR A 178 -3.02 6.79 0.94
CA TYR A 178 -3.67 6.56 -0.35
C TYR A 178 -3.52 5.08 -0.68
N VAL A 179 -4.64 4.40 -0.89
CA VAL A 179 -4.70 2.97 -1.21
C VAL A 179 -5.43 2.81 -2.53
N GLY A 180 -4.76 2.29 -3.54
CA GLY A 180 -5.38 2.11 -4.86
C GLY A 180 -5.42 0.68 -5.32
N SER A 181 -6.22 0.45 -6.36
CA SER A 181 -6.30 -0.82 -7.07
C SER A 181 -5.50 -0.75 -8.37
N HIS A 182 -5.68 -1.73 -9.26
CA HIS A 182 -4.93 -1.87 -10.50
C HIS A 182 -5.05 -0.66 -11.45
N GLY A 183 -6.10 0.16 -11.34
CA GLY A 183 -6.31 1.31 -12.22
C GLY A 183 -6.86 0.94 -13.61
N THR A 184 -7.55 -0.18 -13.72
CA THR A 184 -8.07 -0.73 -14.99
C THR A 184 -9.58 -0.94 -14.95
N GLU A 185 -10.22 -0.99 -16.12
CA GLU A 185 -11.61 -1.44 -16.21
C GLU A 185 -11.69 -2.94 -15.87
N GLN A 186 -12.70 -3.35 -15.12
CA GLN A 186 -12.95 -4.77 -14.89
C GLN A 186 -13.67 -5.36 -16.09
N VAL A 187 -12.94 -6.07 -16.95
CA VAL A 187 -13.51 -6.70 -18.15
C VAL A 187 -13.95 -8.14 -17.93
N MET A 188 -15.00 -8.56 -18.64
CA MET A 188 -15.36 -9.97 -18.72
C MET A 188 -14.22 -10.74 -19.41
N ARG A 189 -13.88 -11.93 -18.88
CA ARG A 189 -12.68 -12.66 -19.30
C ARG A 189 -12.61 -12.83 -20.83
N ARG A 190 -11.49 -12.41 -21.41
CA ARG A 190 -11.13 -12.58 -22.83
C ARG A 190 -12.05 -11.85 -23.83
N ASN A 191 -12.76 -10.82 -23.40
CA ASN A 191 -13.48 -9.92 -24.31
C ASN A 191 -13.29 -8.45 -23.89
N GLU A 192 -13.89 -7.56 -24.67
CA GLU A 192 -13.81 -6.10 -24.48
C GLU A 192 -15.01 -5.55 -23.67
N THR A 193 -15.81 -6.42 -23.04
CA THR A 193 -16.99 -6.00 -22.29
C THR A 193 -16.60 -5.60 -20.88
N ILE A 194 -16.69 -4.31 -20.59
CA ILE A 194 -16.52 -3.74 -19.25
C ILE A 194 -17.71 -4.15 -18.37
N MET A 195 -17.42 -4.78 -17.23
CA MET A 195 -18.41 -5.15 -16.21
C MET A 195 -18.62 -3.99 -15.22
N ASP A 196 -17.52 -3.36 -14.79
CA ASP A 196 -17.49 -2.20 -13.90
C ASP A 196 -16.12 -1.48 -14.01
N GLU A 197 -16.00 -0.35 -13.31
CA GLU A 197 -14.78 0.46 -13.27
C GLU A 197 -14.26 0.61 -11.82
N ASN A 198 -14.62 -0.32 -10.92
CA ASN A 198 -14.34 -0.18 -9.49
C ASN A 198 -12.85 -0.13 -9.16
N ARG A 199 -12.02 -0.84 -9.95
CA ARG A 199 -10.56 -0.85 -9.81
C ARG A 199 -9.90 0.48 -10.21
N MET A 200 -10.67 1.46 -10.70
CA MET A 200 -10.20 2.82 -10.94
C MET A 200 -10.51 3.78 -9.77
N TRP A 201 -11.08 3.28 -8.68
CA TRP A 201 -11.22 4.03 -7.44
C TRP A 201 -10.02 3.83 -6.53
N ILE A 202 -9.72 4.84 -5.73
CA ILE A 202 -8.80 4.73 -4.60
C ILE A 202 -9.55 5.00 -3.29
N LYS A 203 -8.87 4.75 -2.18
CA LYS A 203 -9.31 5.05 -0.82
C LYS A 203 -8.28 5.99 -0.19
N THR A 204 -8.74 7.03 0.47
CA THR A 204 -7.89 7.83 1.35
C THR A 204 -8.26 7.58 2.80
N VAL A 205 -7.26 7.30 3.64
CA VAL A 205 -7.48 6.91 5.04
C VAL A 205 -6.64 7.81 5.94
N ASN A 206 -7.29 8.53 6.85
CA ASN A 206 -6.59 9.36 7.84
C ASN A 206 -6.13 8.55 9.06
N SER A 207 -5.40 9.18 9.98
CA SER A 207 -4.86 8.51 11.16
C SER A 207 -5.94 7.97 12.11
N GLN A 208 -7.15 8.54 12.11
CA GLN A 208 -8.29 8.03 12.87
C GLN A 208 -9.03 6.88 12.17
N GLY A 209 -8.66 6.53 10.94
CA GLY A 209 -9.31 5.49 10.15
C GLY A 209 -10.56 5.94 9.40
N HIS A 210 -10.78 7.26 9.25
CA HIS A 210 -11.81 7.78 8.36
C HIS A 210 -11.39 7.51 6.91
N VAL A 211 -12.28 6.84 6.17
CA VAL A 211 -12.11 6.51 4.76
C VAL A 211 -12.90 7.49 3.90
N GLU A 212 -12.26 8.01 2.85
CA GLU A 212 -12.94 8.65 1.73
C GLU A 212 -12.66 7.86 0.45
N HIS A 213 -13.62 7.89 -0.48
CA HIS A 213 -13.57 7.15 -1.74
C HIS A 213 -13.40 8.14 -2.89
N GLN A 214 -12.33 7.99 -3.67
CA GLN A 214 -12.03 8.92 -4.77
C GLN A 214 -12.03 8.20 -6.10
N ASN A 215 -12.79 8.75 -7.05
CA ASN A 215 -12.79 8.27 -8.43
C ASN A 215 -11.53 8.78 -9.13
N TRP A 216 -10.62 7.87 -9.47
CA TRP A 216 -9.35 8.16 -10.12
C TRP A 216 -9.34 7.77 -11.61
N LYS A 217 -10.50 7.48 -12.20
CA LYS A 217 -10.63 7.10 -13.62
C LYS A 217 -9.83 8.00 -14.55
N ASN A 218 -10.01 9.32 -14.44
CA ASN A 218 -9.33 10.26 -15.33
C ASN A 218 -7.81 10.28 -15.11
N ASN A 219 -7.35 10.05 -13.88
CA ASN A 219 -5.92 10.00 -13.55
C ASN A 219 -5.28 8.75 -14.16
N TYR A 220 -5.94 7.59 -14.04
CA TYR A 220 -5.50 6.35 -14.68
C TYR A 220 -5.56 6.41 -16.20
N MET A 221 -6.58 7.07 -16.77
CA MET A 221 -6.63 7.32 -18.20
C MET A 221 -5.47 8.21 -18.66
N ALA A 222 -5.13 9.27 -17.92
CA ALA A 222 -3.99 10.11 -18.25
C ALA A 222 -2.67 9.31 -18.22
N LEU A 223 -2.46 8.45 -17.21
CA LEU A 223 -1.31 7.54 -17.16
C LEU A 223 -1.28 6.61 -18.39
N ARG A 224 -2.42 6.01 -18.75
CA ARG A 224 -2.54 5.13 -19.92
C ARG A 224 -2.25 5.87 -21.24
N ASP A 225 -2.74 7.09 -21.38
CA ASP A 225 -2.55 7.93 -22.56
C ASP A 225 -1.08 8.37 -22.70
N ALA A 226 -0.37 8.60 -21.60
CA ALA A 226 1.05 8.98 -21.62
C ALA A 226 1.97 7.92 -22.26
N VAL A 227 1.52 6.67 -22.33
CA VAL A 227 2.21 5.56 -23.02
C VAL A 227 1.52 5.14 -24.31
N ASN A 228 0.61 5.96 -24.84
CA ASN A 228 -0.14 5.71 -26.08
C ASN A 228 -0.88 4.37 -26.08
N VAL A 229 -1.40 3.95 -24.92
CA VAL A 229 -2.27 2.78 -24.81
C VAL A 229 -3.72 3.26 -24.85
N THR A 230 -4.55 2.60 -25.65
CA THR A 230 -6.00 2.84 -25.68
C THR A 230 -6.72 1.54 -25.37
N PHE A 231 -7.90 1.61 -24.74
CA PHE A 231 -8.77 0.46 -24.58
C PHE A 231 -9.00 -0.24 -25.94
N PRO A 232 -8.94 -1.59 -26.04
CA PRO A 232 -8.92 -2.57 -24.95
C PRO A 232 -7.54 -2.88 -24.35
N GLY A 233 -6.48 -2.17 -24.78
CA GLY A 233 -5.20 -2.17 -24.09
C GLY A 233 -5.31 -1.57 -22.68
N TYR A 234 -4.37 -1.92 -21.82
CA TYR A 234 -4.41 -1.59 -20.40
C TYR A 234 -3.01 -1.40 -19.81
N ILE A 235 -2.97 -0.71 -18.68
CA ILE A 235 -1.82 -0.54 -17.81
C ILE A 235 -2.28 -0.89 -16.39
N ALA A 236 -1.62 -1.84 -15.74
CA ALA A 236 -1.98 -2.27 -14.38
C ALA A 236 -0.92 -1.80 -13.40
N HIS A 237 -1.35 -1.12 -12.34
CA HIS A 237 -0.48 -0.51 -11.33
C HIS A 237 -0.47 -1.32 -10.03
N GLU A 238 0.73 -1.69 -9.58
CA GLU A 238 0.98 -2.28 -8.25
C GLU A 238 2.16 -1.59 -7.54
N GLY A 239 2.74 -0.56 -8.15
CA GLY A 239 3.76 0.28 -7.53
C GLY A 239 3.42 1.74 -7.69
N CYS A 240 3.14 2.43 -6.59
CA CYS A 240 2.85 3.86 -6.56
C CYS A 240 3.44 4.51 -5.31
N GLN A 241 4.20 5.59 -5.45
CA GLN A 241 4.64 6.39 -4.31
C GLN A 241 4.49 7.89 -4.59
N TRP A 242 4.06 8.64 -3.57
CA TRP A 242 4.10 10.10 -3.58
C TRP A 242 5.45 10.60 -3.05
N SER A 243 6.12 11.46 -3.80
CA SER A 243 7.27 12.21 -3.28
C SER A 243 6.81 13.58 -2.81
N LYS A 244 6.88 13.81 -1.49
CA LYS A 244 6.65 15.14 -0.91
C LYS A 244 7.70 16.17 -1.37
N LEU A 245 8.92 15.71 -1.66
CA LEU A 245 10.01 16.58 -2.09
C LEU A 245 9.80 17.08 -3.53
N HIS A 246 9.50 16.17 -4.44
CA HIS A 246 9.26 16.50 -5.85
C HIS A 246 7.84 17.03 -6.09
N LYS A 247 6.91 16.78 -5.17
CA LYS A 247 5.46 17.02 -5.30
C LYS A 247 4.86 16.30 -6.51
N LYS A 248 5.25 15.04 -6.66
CA LYS A 248 4.90 14.20 -7.81
C LYS A 248 4.53 12.80 -7.40
N TRP A 249 3.67 12.20 -8.19
CA TRP A 249 3.37 10.77 -8.14
C TRP A 249 4.36 10.00 -9.00
N PHE A 250 4.84 8.87 -8.48
CA PHE A 250 5.71 7.96 -9.20
C PHE A 250 5.02 6.61 -9.30
N PHE A 251 4.91 6.08 -10.52
CA PHE A 251 4.32 4.78 -10.78
C PHE A 251 5.32 3.86 -11.45
N LEU A 252 5.40 2.62 -10.95
CA LEU A 252 6.01 1.50 -11.63
C LEU A 252 4.89 0.52 -11.97
N PRO A 253 4.28 0.62 -13.16
CA PRO A 253 3.24 -0.29 -13.57
C PRO A 253 3.79 -1.72 -13.62
N ARG A 254 2.96 -2.66 -13.18
CA ARG A 254 3.27 -4.08 -13.29
C ARG A 254 3.15 -4.54 -14.72
N ARG A 255 2.06 -4.14 -15.39
CA ARG A 255 1.70 -4.59 -16.74
C ARG A 255 1.45 -3.40 -17.65
N LEU A 256 1.79 -3.56 -18.93
CA LEU A 256 1.44 -2.65 -20.01
C LEU A 256 1.17 -3.49 -21.27
N SER A 257 -0.02 -3.35 -21.84
CA SER A 257 -0.44 -4.10 -23.03
C SER A 257 -1.25 -3.22 -23.97
N HIS A 258 -0.94 -3.29 -25.27
CA HIS A 258 -1.80 -2.73 -26.33
C HIS A 258 -2.90 -3.72 -26.76
N GLU A 259 -2.88 -4.94 -26.26
CA GLU A 259 -3.87 -5.99 -26.52
C GLU A 259 -4.86 -6.12 -25.35
N VAL A 260 -6.04 -6.67 -25.64
CA VAL A 260 -7.07 -6.99 -24.64
C VAL A 260 -6.56 -7.92 -23.56
N PHE A 261 -7.02 -7.70 -22.32
CA PHE A 261 -6.65 -8.53 -21.17
C PHE A 261 -6.93 -10.02 -21.44
N ASN A 262 -5.89 -10.83 -21.28
CA ASN A 262 -5.95 -12.27 -21.37
C ASN A 262 -5.22 -12.88 -20.17
N PRO A 263 -5.91 -13.57 -19.24
CA PRO A 263 -5.31 -14.06 -18.00
C PRO A 263 -4.20 -15.10 -18.22
N PHE A 264 -4.08 -15.69 -19.41
CA PHE A 264 -3.02 -16.65 -19.75
C PHE A 264 -1.76 -15.98 -20.30
N GLN A 265 -1.88 -14.74 -20.79
CA GLN A 265 -0.79 -13.97 -21.37
C GLN A 265 -0.36 -12.80 -20.49
N ASP A 266 -1.24 -12.34 -19.58
CA ASP A 266 -1.00 -11.19 -18.72
C ASP A 266 0.30 -11.32 -17.91
N GLY A 267 0.61 -12.53 -17.45
CA GLY A 267 1.87 -12.85 -16.77
C GLY A 267 3.14 -12.49 -17.57
N PHE A 268 3.03 -12.32 -18.89
CA PHE A 268 4.09 -11.92 -19.81
C PHE A 268 3.97 -10.47 -20.34
N ARG A 269 3.05 -9.66 -19.80
CA ARG A 269 2.83 -8.27 -20.21
C ARG A 269 3.56 -7.27 -19.31
N SER A 270 4.65 -7.69 -18.67
CA SER A 270 5.43 -6.79 -17.80
C SER A 270 6.05 -5.64 -18.58
N THR A 271 6.29 -4.53 -17.88
CA THR A 271 6.88 -3.32 -18.46
C THR A 271 8.13 -2.88 -17.68
N ASN A 272 8.87 -1.94 -18.24
CA ASN A 272 10.08 -1.34 -17.70
C ASN A 272 9.95 0.19 -17.50
N VAL A 273 8.73 0.74 -17.55
CA VAL A 273 8.52 2.19 -17.47
C VAL A 273 8.36 2.68 -16.03
N LEU A 274 8.95 3.83 -15.74
CA LEU A 274 8.65 4.70 -14.61
C LEU A 274 7.83 5.88 -15.13
N MET A 275 6.69 6.14 -14.50
CA MET A 275 5.82 7.27 -14.84
C MET A 275 5.88 8.27 -13.70
N ILE A 276 6.23 9.52 -14.00
CA ILE A 276 6.32 10.60 -13.02
C ILE A 276 5.26 11.64 -13.38
N ALA A 277 4.20 11.70 -12.59
CA ALA A 277 3.07 12.60 -12.80
C ALA A 277 3.11 13.80 -11.86
N GLU A 278 2.75 14.98 -12.37
CA GLU A 278 2.40 16.12 -11.52
C GLU A 278 1.23 15.76 -10.59
N GLU A 279 1.07 16.52 -9.51
CA GLU A 279 0.05 16.26 -8.48
C GLU A 279 -1.37 16.14 -9.06
N ASP A 280 -1.69 16.91 -10.10
CA ASP A 280 -2.96 16.95 -10.80
C ASP A 280 -3.00 16.10 -12.09
N PHE A 281 -1.95 15.31 -12.35
CA PHE A 281 -1.79 14.48 -13.56
C PHE A 281 -1.80 15.28 -14.88
N SER A 282 -1.64 16.60 -14.83
CA SER A 282 -1.63 17.46 -16.03
C SER A 282 -0.43 17.20 -16.96
N GLN A 283 0.68 16.74 -16.38
CA GLN A 283 1.88 16.31 -17.10
C GLN A 283 2.40 15.00 -16.51
N ILE A 284 2.81 14.10 -17.41
CA ILE A 284 3.32 12.78 -17.06
C ILE A 284 4.57 12.55 -17.89
N GLU A 285 5.71 12.42 -17.20
CA GLU A 285 6.98 12.00 -17.79
C GLU A 285 7.05 10.48 -17.76
N VAL A 286 7.52 9.87 -18.85
CA VAL A 286 7.70 8.42 -18.96
C VAL A 286 9.18 8.12 -19.22
N ILE A 287 9.76 7.29 -18.37
CA ILE A 287 11.19 6.96 -18.36
C ILE A 287 11.33 5.45 -18.48
N GLU A 288 12.16 4.97 -19.40
CA GLU A 288 12.47 3.54 -19.53
C GLU A 288 13.62 3.13 -18.61
N ILE A 289 13.48 1.99 -17.92
CA ILE A 289 14.47 1.44 -16.99
C ILE A 289 15.00 0.11 -17.54
N GLY A 290 16.13 0.16 -18.24
CA GLY A 290 16.74 -1.03 -18.82
C GLY A 290 15.84 -1.72 -19.85
N ALA A 291 15.96 -3.04 -19.99
CA ALA A 291 15.17 -3.83 -20.94
C ALA A 291 13.93 -4.45 -20.29
N VAL A 292 12.86 -4.62 -21.08
CA VAL A 292 11.67 -5.39 -20.66
C VAL A 292 12.05 -6.87 -20.48
N VAL A 293 11.73 -7.42 -19.31
CA VAL A 293 11.73 -8.86 -19.06
C VAL A 293 10.27 -9.29 -18.89
N PRO A 294 9.66 -9.95 -19.90
CA PRO A 294 8.20 -10.09 -20.01
C PRO A 294 7.51 -10.66 -18.77
N GLU A 295 8.15 -11.61 -18.09
CA GLU A 295 7.62 -12.32 -16.94
C GLU A 295 7.81 -11.62 -15.58
N ARG A 296 8.63 -10.56 -15.52
CA ARG A 296 8.98 -9.86 -14.27
C ARG A 296 8.27 -8.52 -14.17
N GLY A 297 7.14 -8.49 -13.49
CA GLY A 297 6.35 -7.28 -13.29
C GLY A 297 6.73 -6.58 -12.00
N TYR A 298 6.82 -5.24 -12.01
CA TYR A 298 6.98 -4.48 -10.77
C TYR A 298 5.83 -4.78 -9.80
N SER A 299 6.15 -4.92 -8.52
CA SER A 299 5.18 -5.23 -7.47
C SER A 299 5.19 -4.26 -6.30
N ALA A 300 6.30 -3.54 -6.07
CA ALA A 300 6.39 -2.50 -5.05
C ALA A 300 7.66 -1.68 -5.26
N PHE A 301 7.71 -0.48 -4.68
CA PHE A 301 8.96 0.26 -4.52
C PHE A 301 8.89 1.28 -3.39
N GLN A 302 10.06 1.69 -2.91
CA GLN A 302 10.23 2.87 -2.05
C GLN A 302 11.40 3.71 -2.54
N PHE A 303 11.36 5.00 -2.24
CA PHE A 303 12.55 5.85 -2.35
C PHE A 303 13.56 5.44 -1.29
N VAL A 304 14.83 5.35 -1.68
CA VAL A 304 15.92 5.09 -0.73
C VAL A 304 16.05 6.31 0.19
N PRO A 305 16.02 6.15 1.52
CA PRO A 305 16.00 7.28 2.42
C PRO A 305 17.27 8.13 2.33
N ASP A 306 17.12 9.43 2.59
CA ASP A 306 18.19 10.42 2.53
C ASP A 306 18.86 10.56 1.14
N THR A 307 18.15 10.16 0.06
CA THR A 307 18.59 10.33 -1.34
C THR A 307 17.80 11.39 -2.11
N ASN A 308 17.06 12.26 -1.41
CA ASN A 308 16.20 13.27 -2.01
C ASN A 308 15.19 12.68 -3.03
N ASP A 309 14.66 11.48 -2.73
CA ASP A 309 13.74 10.74 -3.59
C ASP A 309 14.26 10.58 -5.03
N THR A 310 15.59 10.50 -5.21
CA THR A 310 16.20 10.33 -6.54
C THR A 310 16.63 8.91 -6.83
N ILE A 311 16.67 8.04 -5.81
CA ILE A 311 17.02 6.62 -5.93
C ILE A 311 15.84 5.79 -5.46
N ILE A 312 15.49 4.77 -6.24
CA ILE A 312 14.37 3.86 -6.01
C ILE A 312 14.92 2.46 -5.71
N PHE A 313 14.39 1.84 -4.65
CA PHE A 313 14.51 0.41 -4.39
C PHE A 313 13.20 -0.27 -4.76
N ALA A 314 13.23 -1.17 -5.75
CA ALA A 314 12.03 -1.75 -6.34
C ALA A 314 12.05 -3.28 -6.34
N LEU A 315 10.86 -3.86 -6.23
CA LEU A 315 10.60 -5.28 -6.36
C LEU A 315 9.92 -5.60 -7.70
N LYS A 316 10.28 -6.75 -8.26
CA LYS A 316 9.53 -7.39 -9.34
C LYS A 316 9.18 -8.82 -8.95
N THR A 317 8.00 -9.30 -9.32
CA THR A 317 7.55 -10.68 -9.09
C THR A 317 7.22 -11.40 -10.39
N VAL A 318 7.40 -12.72 -10.39
CA VAL A 318 7.04 -13.60 -11.51
C VAL A 318 5.75 -14.35 -11.21
N GLU A 319 4.75 -14.15 -12.07
CA GLU A 319 3.44 -14.82 -12.01
C GLU A 319 3.04 -15.48 -13.34
N ALA A 320 3.96 -15.50 -14.31
CA ALA A 320 3.74 -16.14 -15.59
C ALA A 320 3.42 -17.63 -15.41
N GLN A 321 2.35 -18.10 -16.04
CA GLN A 321 1.89 -19.48 -15.90
C GLN A 321 3.01 -20.47 -16.25
N GLY A 322 3.30 -21.40 -15.34
CA GLY A 322 4.33 -22.43 -15.53
C GLY A 322 5.74 -21.99 -15.13
N MET A 323 5.94 -20.75 -14.70
CA MET A 323 7.19 -20.27 -14.13
C MET A 323 7.25 -20.48 -12.62
N PRO A 324 8.45 -20.59 -12.02
CA PRO A 324 8.60 -20.57 -10.57
C PRO A 324 8.17 -19.23 -9.99
N LEU A 325 7.72 -19.26 -8.74
CA LEU A 325 7.48 -18.04 -7.98
C LEU A 325 8.81 -17.43 -7.55
N GLU A 326 9.13 -16.27 -8.09
CA GLU A 326 10.37 -15.56 -7.81
C GLU A 326 10.09 -14.08 -7.56
N THR A 327 10.88 -13.49 -6.67
CA THR A 327 10.99 -12.04 -6.50
C THR A 327 12.40 -11.59 -6.84
N TYR A 328 12.51 -10.44 -7.49
CA TYR A 328 13.75 -9.75 -7.79
C TYR A 328 13.77 -8.39 -7.10
N ALA A 329 14.93 -8.00 -6.58
CA ALA A 329 15.19 -6.69 -6.02
C ALA A 329 16.15 -5.92 -6.94
N SER A 330 15.89 -4.63 -7.16
CA SER A 330 16.70 -3.77 -8.02
C SER A 330 16.80 -2.35 -7.46
N VAL A 331 17.82 -1.62 -7.89
CA VAL A 331 18.00 -0.20 -7.54
C VAL A 331 18.31 0.59 -8.80
N PHE A 332 17.63 1.71 -8.98
CA PHE A 332 17.87 2.64 -10.08
C PHE A 332 17.55 4.06 -9.66
N ASP A 333 18.08 5.05 -10.39
CA ASP A 333 17.69 6.43 -10.19
C ASP A 333 16.41 6.79 -10.94
N ILE A 334 15.81 7.93 -10.60
CA ILE A 334 14.60 8.45 -11.27
C ILE A 334 14.83 8.85 -12.73
N LYS A 335 16.04 8.71 -13.27
CA LYS A 335 16.35 8.93 -14.70
C LYS A 335 16.49 7.61 -15.47
N GLY A 336 16.27 6.47 -14.79
CA GLY A 336 16.35 5.14 -15.38
C GLY A 336 17.75 4.51 -15.37
N ASN A 337 18.74 5.13 -14.72
CA ASN A 337 20.07 4.55 -14.60
C ASN A 337 20.05 3.42 -13.56
N ILE A 338 20.36 2.20 -13.99
CA ILE A 338 20.43 1.03 -13.11
C ILE A 338 21.69 1.09 -12.25
N LEU A 339 21.50 1.09 -10.93
CA LEU A 339 22.55 1.10 -9.91
C LEU A 339 22.77 -0.30 -9.30
N LEU A 340 21.72 -1.12 -9.28
CA LEU A 340 21.74 -2.54 -8.99
C LEU A 340 20.76 -3.23 -9.96
N PRO A 341 21.24 -4.09 -10.88
CA PRO A 341 20.34 -4.87 -11.74
C PRO A 341 19.50 -5.84 -10.91
N ASP A 342 18.49 -6.46 -11.52
CA ASP A 342 17.66 -7.47 -10.88
C ASP A 342 18.52 -8.55 -10.18
N VAL A 343 18.44 -8.62 -8.85
CA VAL A 343 19.02 -9.68 -8.03
C VAL A 343 17.89 -10.51 -7.46
N VAL A 344 17.97 -11.84 -7.64
CA VAL A 344 16.99 -12.76 -7.08
C VAL A 344 16.97 -12.64 -5.55
N VAL A 345 15.79 -12.46 -4.99
CA VAL A 345 15.54 -12.60 -3.55
C VAL A 345 15.58 -14.10 -3.23
N PRO A 346 16.42 -14.59 -2.29
CA PRO A 346 16.68 -16.01 -2.07
C PRO A 346 15.55 -16.74 -1.32
N PHE A 347 14.31 -16.32 -1.53
CA PHE A 347 13.10 -16.90 -0.97
C PHE A 347 12.07 -17.04 -2.09
N ALA A 348 11.48 -18.24 -2.23
CA ALA A 348 10.45 -18.52 -3.24
C ALA A 348 9.08 -17.95 -2.80
N TYR A 349 9.05 -16.65 -2.49
CA TYR A 349 7.88 -15.86 -2.13
C TYR A 349 7.61 -14.82 -3.20
N LYS A 350 6.33 -14.47 -3.36
CA LYS A 350 5.85 -13.33 -4.13
C LYS A 350 5.82 -12.15 -3.17
N LEU A 351 6.81 -11.27 -3.26
CA LEU A 351 6.91 -10.12 -2.35
C LEU A 351 6.36 -8.90 -3.07
N GLU A 352 5.29 -8.35 -2.52
CA GLU A 352 4.49 -7.30 -3.15
C GLU A 352 4.43 -6.03 -2.31
N GLY A 353 5.17 -5.96 -1.21
CA GLY A 353 5.38 -4.70 -0.51
C GLY A 353 6.79 -4.62 0.03
N VAL A 354 7.33 -3.41 0.09
CA VAL A 354 8.62 -3.11 0.71
C VAL A 354 8.54 -1.79 1.45
N GLU A 355 9.12 -1.73 2.64
CA GLU A 355 9.26 -0.50 3.41
C GLU A 355 10.59 -0.47 4.18
N PHE A 356 11.21 0.69 4.27
CA PHE A 356 12.38 0.89 5.13
C PHE A 356 11.92 0.99 6.59
N PHE A 357 12.34 0.03 7.41
CA PHE A 357 11.82 -0.09 8.77
C PHE A 357 12.80 -0.86 9.65
N ASP A 358 13.03 -0.37 10.86
CA ASP A 358 13.87 -1.03 11.86
C ASP A 358 13.09 -2.13 12.58
N PHE A 359 13.36 -3.36 12.13
CA PHE A 359 12.82 -4.58 12.70
C PHE A 359 13.64 -5.13 13.88
N THR A 360 14.71 -4.45 14.29
CA THR A 360 15.60 -4.90 15.37
C THR A 360 15.14 -4.43 16.75
N GLN A 361 14.35 -3.37 16.82
CA GLN A 361 13.78 -2.89 18.07
C GLN A 361 12.75 -3.90 18.60
N GLN A 362 13.06 -4.45 19.78
CA GLN A 362 12.32 -5.54 20.39
C GLN A 362 10.92 -5.12 20.87
N ASP A 363 10.67 -3.82 21.01
CA ASP A 363 9.46 -3.23 21.58
C ASP A 363 8.25 -3.19 20.61
N TRP A 364 8.40 -3.73 19.39
CA TRP A 364 7.28 -4.01 18.48
C TRP A 364 6.59 -5.37 18.75
N LEU A 365 7.04 -6.10 19.78
CA LEU A 365 6.54 -7.43 20.18
C LEU A 365 5.34 -7.38 21.13
#